data_AF-A0A2N2IY33-F1
#
_entry.id   AF-A0A2N2IY33-F1
#
_cell.length_a   1.000
_cell.length_b   1.000
_cell.length_c   1.000
_cell.angle_alpha   90.00
_cell.angle_beta   90.00
_cell.angle_gamma   90.00
#
_symmetry.space_group_name_H-M   'P 1'
#
loop_
_entity.id
_entity.type
_entity.pdbx_description
1 polymer ?
#
loop_
_entity_poly.entity_id
_entity_poly.type
_entity_poly.pdbx_seq_one_letter_code
_entity_poly.pdbx_strand_id
1 'polypeptide(L)'
;MATSTHRILVVLFCVTTPVHADTTKEPVISDKVVCVDAHAWGQELRTRSRLREAVETLAACAQSVCPTIVRDECRAWKAEVENQIPTVSLSVVDGSGQAVSDVTVFLDGEKLTDDAWEHPIQLDPGERLFRFVHRGQVIERGLWVREGERNRTLKVAFGGAYGSTETKKTEDEPTKPASSDVGAVAPDPGPESSSSWQQPLGFGLVGAGTLGLASALYFGLSARSQESDLTDSCAPHCAAVEVDSMRRKYLISDVSLGLGILSGTIGGWLLLSYEEPTKSSQSWVLVGPTTAGAAISVVGAF
;
A
#
# COMPACT_ATOMS: atom_id res chain seq x y z
N MET A 1 17.29 -37.50 43.67
CA MET A 1 17.99 -38.11 42.52
C MET A 1 17.65 -37.29 41.29
N ALA A 2 18.67 -36.99 40.49
CA ALA A 2 18.74 -35.90 39.52
C ALA A 2 17.71 -35.96 38.39
N THR A 3 17.04 -34.84 38.11
CA THR A 3 16.37 -34.61 36.82
C THR A 3 17.28 -33.73 35.95
N SER A 4 17.93 -34.41 35.00
CA SER A 4 18.82 -33.85 33.99
C SER A 4 18.06 -32.83 33.14
N THR A 5 18.42 -31.55 33.27
CA THR A 5 17.95 -30.49 32.38
C THR A 5 18.78 -30.55 31.10
N HIS A 6 18.29 -31.24 30.07
CA HIS A 6 18.90 -31.18 28.74
C HIS A 6 18.57 -29.83 28.09
N ARG A 7 19.44 -28.84 28.33
CA ARG A 7 19.51 -27.63 27.49
C ARG A 7 20.12 -28.03 26.15
N ILE A 8 19.28 -28.22 25.13
CA ILE A 8 19.73 -28.36 23.75
C ILE A 8 20.25 -26.98 23.32
N LEU A 9 21.57 -26.83 23.36
CA LEU A 9 22.27 -25.67 22.86
C LEU A 9 22.38 -25.82 21.35
N VAL A 10 21.48 -25.19 20.61
CA VAL A 10 21.59 -25.06 19.15
C VAL A 10 22.77 -24.13 18.88
N VAL A 11 23.94 -24.72 18.64
CA VAL A 11 25.10 -23.97 18.13
C VAL A 11 24.77 -23.60 16.68
N LEU A 12 24.35 -22.35 16.48
CA LEU A 12 24.24 -21.76 15.15
C LEU A 12 25.68 -21.62 14.62
N PHE A 13 26.13 -22.58 13.81
CA PHE A 13 27.37 -22.44 13.05
C PHE A 13 27.14 -21.37 11.97
N CYS A 14 27.39 -20.11 12.30
CA CYS A 14 27.62 -19.07 11.31
C CYS A 14 28.91 -19.43 10.58
N VAL A 15 28.79 -20.15 9.46
CA VAL A 15 29.88 -20.24 8.49
C VAL A 15 29.98 -18.85 7.85
N THR A 16 30.82 -18.01 8.42
CA THR A 16 31.26 -16.76 7.79
C THR A 16 32.23 -17.14 6.68
N THR A 17 31.70 -17.45 5.50
CA THR A 17 32.55 -17.34 4.30
C THR A 17 32.95 -15.86 4.19
N PRO A 18 34.25 -15.54 4.08
CA PRO A 18 34.65 -14.19 3.75
C PRO A 18 34.17 -13.93 2.32
N VAL A 19 33.01 -13.29 2.20
CA VAL A 19 32.62 -12.61 0.97
C VAL A 19 33.68 -11.55 0.76
N HIS A 20 34.62 -11.84 -0.13
CA HIS A 20 35.49 -10.83 -0.70
C HIS A 20 34.55 -9.93 -1.48
N ALA A 21 34.14 -8.82 -0.86
CA ALA A 21 33.49 -7.72 -1.53
C ALA A 21 34.53 -7.14 -2.49
N ASP A 22 34.51 -7.62 -3.74
CA ASP A 22 35.29 -7.08 -4.83
C ASP A 22 34.75 -5.66 -5.09
N THR A 23 35.32 -4.70 -4.36
CA THR A 23 34.85 -3.32 -4.29
C THR A 23 35.45 -2.53 -5.45
N THR A 24 35.14 -2.90 -6.69
CA THR A 24 35.50 -2.09 -7.89
C THR A 24 34.53 -2.28 -9.05
N LYS A 25 33.22 -2.33 -8.80
CA LYS A 25 32.26 -2.03 -9.87
C LYS A 25 30.97 -1.50 -9.26
N GLU A 26 30.84 -0.18 -9.24
CA GLU A 26 29.52 0.46 -9.22
C GLU A 26 28.67 -0.22 -10.30
N PRO A 27 27.45 -0.67 -9.99
CA PRO A 27 26.57 -1.21 -11.01
C PRO A 27 26.30 -0.06 -11.98
N VAL A 28 26.97 -0.09 -13.13
CA VAL A 28 26.60 0.75 -14.27
C VAL A 28 25.24 0.21 -14.71
N ILE A 29 24.17 0.66 -14.04
CA ILE A 29 22.84 0.67 -14.63
C ILE A 29 23.05 1.48 -15.90
N SER A 30 23.17 0.77 -17.02
CA SER A 30 23.50 1.37 -18.31
C SER A 30 22.58 2.56 -18.55
N ASP A 31 23.12 3.71 -18.94
CA ASP A 31 22.32 4.90 -19.27
C ASP A 31 21.15 4.57 -20.21
N LYS A 32 21.31 3.51 -21.03
CA LYS A 32 20.26 2.95 -21.89
C LYS A 32 19.06 2.40 -21.11
N VAL A 33 19.28 1.66 -20.02
CA VAL A 33 18.21 1.10 -19.17
C VAL A 33 17.43 2.24 -18.54
N VAL A 34 18.10 3.25 -18.00
CA VAL A 34 17.46 4.44 -17.42
C VAL A 34 16.59 5.17 -18.46
N CYS A 35 17.08 5.33 -19.69
CA CYS A 35 16.30 5.97 -20.76
C CYS A 35 15.06 5.16 -21.17
N VAL A 36 15.19 3.82 -21.26
CA VAL A 36 14.08 2.94 -21.62
C VAL A 36 13.04 2.89 -20.51
N ASP A 37 13.46 2.85 -19.26
CA ASP A 37 12.56 2.87 -18.11
C ASP A 37 11.81 4.20 -18.01
N ALA A 38 12.50 5.33 -18.20
CA ALA A 38 11.86 6.64 -18.25
C ALA A 38 10.85 6.74 -19.42
N HIS A 39 11.18 6.19 -20.59
CA HIS A 39 10.24 6.11 -21.70
C HIS A 39 8.98 5.29 -21.37
N ALA A 40 9.15 4.11 -20.76
CA ALA A 40 8.04 3.26 -20.35
C ALA A 40 7.20 3.90 -19.22
N TRP A 41 7.83 4.49 -18.21
CA TRP A 41 7.15 5.17 -17.11
C TRP A 41 6.38 6.40 -17.60
N GLY A 42 6.97 7.16 -18.54
CA GLY A 42 6.31 8.27 -19.19
C GLY A 42 5.01 7.87 -19.90
N GLN A 43 4.96 6.69 -20.53
CA GLN A 43 3.71 6.18 -21.14
C GLN A 43 2.65 5.84 -20.09
N GLU A 44 3.05 5.15 -19.01
CA GLU A 44 2.14 4.78 -17.93
C GLU A 44 1.50 6.01 -17.28
N LEU A 45 2.30 7.03 -16.98
CA LEU A 45 1.82 8.27 -16.37
C LEU A 45 0.80 9.00 -17.27
N ARG A 46 1.00 8.97 -18.59
CA ARG A 46 0.04 9.52 -19.55
C ARG A 46 -1.29 8.80 -19.50
N THR A 47 -1.26 7.46 -19.53
CA THR A 47 -2.48 6.64 -19.47
C THR A 47 -3.23 6.82 -18.14
N ARG A 48 -2.52 7.19 -17.06
CA ARG A 48 -3.12 7.51 -15.75
C ARG A 48 -3.53 8.98 -15.60
N SER A 49 -3.47 9.79 -16.64
CA SER A 49 -3.72 11.24 -16.62
C SER A 49 -2.86 12.00 -15.58
N ARG A 50 -1.70 11.47 -15.19
CA ARG A 50 -0.70 12.15 -14.35
C ARG A 50 0.25 12.96 -15.23
N LEU A 51 -0.33 13.89 -15.97
CA LEU A 51 0.30 14.53 -17.13
C LEU A 51 1.52 15.38 -16.77
N ARG A 52 1.51 16.09 -15.63
CA ARG A 52 2.66 16.87 -15.16
C ARG A 52 3.88 15.99 -14.89
N GLU A 53 3.70 14.91 -14.14
CA GLU A 53 4.79 13.97 -13.86
C GLU A 53 5.24 13.26 -15.15
N ALA A 54 4.32 12.99 -16.08
CA ALA A 54 4.66 12.45 -17.38
C ALA A 54 5.58 13.41 -18.16
N VAL A 55 5.33 14.72 -18.13
CA VAL A 55 6.20 15.71 -18.78
C VAL A 55 7.61 15.70 -18.21
N GLU A 56 7.74 15.66 -16.87
CA GLU A 56 9.03 15.58 -16.19
C GLU A 56 9.78 14.30 -16.55
N THR A 57 9.08 13.16 -16.53
CA THR A 57 9.65 11.86 -16.87
C THR A 57 10.10 11.78 -18.33
N LEU A 58 9.26 12.27 -19.26
CA LEU A 58 9.58 12.28 -20.70
C LEU A 58 10.71 13.26 -21.01
N ALA A 59 10.86 14.35 -20.23
CA ALA A 59 11.99 15.25 -20.37
C ALA A 59 13.33 14.56 -20.04
N ALA A 60 13.35 13.60 -19.11
CA ALA A 60 14.54 12.84 -18.77
C ALA A 60 15.03 11.97 -19.94
N CYS A 61 14.12 11.27 -20.64
CA CYS A 61 14.48 10.45 -21.79
C CYS A 61 14.65 11.22 -23.11
N ALA A 62 14.17 12.47 -23.17
CA ALA A 62 14.36 13.38 -24.31
C ALA A 62 15.78 14.00 -24.39
N GLN A 63 16.66 13.67 -23.43
CA GLN A 63 18.04 14.15 -23.38
C GLN A 63 18.93 13.51 -24.45
N SER A 64 20.04 14.18 -24.81
CA SER A 64 20.97 13.73 -25.85
C SER A 64 21.76 12.47 -25.49
N VAL A 65 21.87 12.14 -24.19
CA VAL A 65 22.50 10.91 -23.69
C VAL A 65 21.70 9.66 -24.09
N CYS A 66 20.40 9.80 -24.32
CA CYS A 66 19.53 8.68 -24.68
C CYS A 66 19.64 8.30 -26.17
N PRO A 67 19.43 7.01 -26.51
CA PRO A 67 19.38 6.56 -27.90
C PRO A 67 18.40 7.40 -28.74
N THR A 68 18.79 7.70 -29.98
CA THR A 68 18.04 8.62 -30.86
C THR A 68 16.57 8.27 -31.00
N ILE A 69 16.23 7.00 -31.15
CA ILE A 69 14.84 6.55 -31.31
C ILE A 69 14.02 6.89 -30.05
N VAL A 70 14.50 6.53 -28.86
CA VAL A 70 13.83 6.81 -27.58
C VAL A 70 13.68 8.31 -27.37
N ARG A 71 14.75 9.05 -27.64
CA ARG A 71 14.79 10.50 -27.44
C ARG A 71 13.75 11.22 -28.30
N ASP A 72 13.64 10.84 -29.57
CA ASP A 72 12.74 11.49 -30.52
C ASP A 72 11.27 11.17 -30.19
N GLU A 73 10.96 9.94 -29.76
CA GLU A 73 9.62 9.56 -29.24
C GLU A 73 9.28 10.32 -27.95
N CYS A 74 10.21 10.39 -26.99
CA CYS A 74 10.02 11.14 -25.75
C CYS A 74 9.71 12.62 -26.01
N ARG A 75 10.38 13.25 -26.99
CA ARG A 75 10.12 14.64 -27.37
C ARG A 75 8.72 14.81 -27.96
N ALA A 76 8.32 13.91 -28.86
CA ALA A 76 7.00 13.96 -29.49
C ALA A 76 5.89 13.80 -28.45
N TRP A 77 6.01 12.83 -27.55
CA TRP A 77 5.01 12.60 -26.51
C TRP A 77 5.01 13.68 -25.45
N LYS A 78 6.17 14.20 -25.04
CA LYS A 78 6.23 15.32 -24.10
C LYS A 78 5.43 16.51 -24.65
N ALA A 79 5.63 16.87 -25.91
CA ALA A 79 4.91 17.98 -26.55
C ALA A 79 3.39 17.73 -26.63
N GLU A 80 2.97 16.48 -26.90
CA GLU A 80 1.55 16.12 -26.89
C GLU A 80 0.95 16.27 -25.48
N VAL A 81 1.63 15.75 -24.45
CA VAL A 81 1.17 15.82 -23.06
C VAL A 81 1.12 17.25 -22.56
N GLU A 82 2.12 18.08 -22.88
CA GLU A 82 2.10 19.51 -22.56
C GLU A 82 0.88 20.23 -23.17
N ASN A 83 0.35 19.72 -24.29
CA ASN A 83 -0.88 20.23 -24.87
C ASN A 83 -2.17 19.75 -24.19
N GLN A 84 -2.10 18.63 -23.48
CA GLN A 84 -3.19 18.03 -22.73
C GLN A 84 -3.23 18.48 -21.26
N ILE A 85 -2.21 19.17 -20.77
CA ILE A 85 -2.23 19.75 -19.41
C ILE A 85 -3.23 20.91 -19.36
N PRO A 86 -4.27 20.83 -18.50
CA PRO A 86 -5.20 21.92 -18.32
C PRO A 86 -4.61 23.08 -17.52
N THR A 87 -5.24 24.25 -17.66
CA THR A 87 -4.89 25.45 -16.90
C THR A 87 -6.12 26.11 -16.28
N VAL A 88 -5.99 26.51 -15.01
CA VAL A 88 -7.05 27.19 -14.25
C VAL A 88 -6.55 28.55 -13.77
N SER A 89 -7.32 29.60 -14.03
CA SER A 89 -7.09 30.94 -13.50
C SER A 89 -8.02 31.22 -12.33
N LEU A 90 -7.49 31.80 -11.24
CA LEU A 90 -8.28 32.11 -10.06
C LEU A 90 -8.74 33.57 -10.10
N SER A 91 -10.01 33.80 -9.80
CA SER A 91 -10.59 35.14 -9.68
C SER A 91 -11.24 35.26 -8.32
N VAL A 92 -10.51 35.85 -7.36
CA VAL A 92 -10.97 35.98 -5.98
C VAL A 92 -11.43 37.41 -5.71
N VAL A 93 -12.69 37.56 -5.30
CA VAL A 93 -13.34 38.86 -5.05
C VAL A 93 -13.98 38.90 -3.66
N ASP A 94 -14.29 40.09 -3.16
CA ASP A 94 -15.08 40.30 -1.95
C ASP A 94 -16.58 40.50 -2.25
N GLY A 95 -17.36 40.80 -1.21
CA GLY A 95 -18.82 41.01 -1.32
C GLY A 95 -19.20 42.26 -2.10
N SER A 96 -18.25 43.15 -2.36
CA SER A 96 -18.40 44.34 -3.21
C SER A 96 -17.94 44.11 -4.66
N GLY A 97 -17.40 42.91 -4.97
CA GLY A 97 -16.86 42.57 -6.27
C GLY A 97 -15.44 43.07 -6.52
N GLN A 98 -14.75 43.58 -5.49
CA GLN A 98 -13.36 44.02 -5.59
C GLN A 98 -12.41 42.83 -5.43
N ALA A 99 -11.30 42.84 -6.16
CA ALA A 99 -10.29 41.78 -6.08
C ALA A 99 -9.65 41.71 -4.70
N VAL A 100 -9.46 40.50 -4.18
CA VAL A 100 -8.82 40.26 -2.89
C VAL A 100 -7.44 39.67 -3.14
N SER A 101 -6.39 40.36 -2.68
CA SER A 101 -4.99 39.94 -2.84
C SER A 101 -4.42 39.18 -1.64
N ASP A 102 -4.90 39.44 -0.43
CA ASP A 102 -4.45 38.77 0.81
C ASP A 102 -5.18 37.42 0.99
N VAL A 103 -4.93 36.46 0.09
CA VAL A 103 -5.60 35.15 0.08
C VAL A 103 -4.57 34.04 0.10
N THR A 104 -4.67 33.15 1.08
CA THR A 104 -3.91 31.90 1.05
C THR A 104 -4.71 30.84 0.30
N VAL A 105 -4.14 30.30 -0.78
CA VAL A 105 -4.76 29.27 -1.61
C VAL A 105 -4.07 27.93 -1.39
N PHE A 106 -4.85 26.87 -1.29
CA PHE A 106 -4.38 25.49 -1.30
C PHE A 106 -5.00 24.73 -2.47
N LEU A 107 -4.21 23.85 -3.08
CA LEU A 107 -4.63 22.90 -4.10
C LEU A 107 -4.32 21.50 -3.59
N ASP A 108 -5.37 20.69 -3.39
CA ASP A 108 -5.29 19.30 -2.90
C ASP A 108 -4.48 19.15 -1.60
N GLY A 109 -4.59 20.15 -0.73
CA GLY A 109 -3.92 20.20 0.57
C GLY A 109 -2.55 20.89 0.56
N GLU A 110 -1.94 21.11 -0.60
CA GLU A 110 -0.66 21.82 -0.73
C GLU A 110 -0.89 23.33 -0.85
N LYS A 111 -0.14 24.14 -0.08
CA LYS A 111 -0.23 25.60 -0.15
C LYS A 111 0.44 26.10 -1.43
N LEU A 112 -0.28 26.85 -2.25
CA LEU A 112 0.29 27.54 -3.39
C LEU A 112 1.08 28.77 -2.90
N THR A 113 2.21 29.06 -3.52
CA THR A 113 2.93 30.32 -3.31
C THR A 113 2.12 31.48 -3.88
N ASP A 114 2.30 32.68 -3.34
CA ASP A 114 1.45 33.82 -3.65
C ASP A 114 1.52 34.20 -5.14
N ASP A 115 2.68 34.03 -5.78
CA ASP A 115 2.93 34.25 -7.21
C ASP A 115 2.36 33.14 -8.12
N ALA A 116 2.20 31.92 -7.60
CA ALA A 116 1.79 30.77 -8.39
C ALA A 116 0.34 30.86 -8.87
N TRP A 117 -0.53 31.56 -8.14
CA TRP A 117 -1.94 31.72 -8.50
C TRP A 117 -2.28 33.06 -9.19
N GLU A 118 -1.30 33.97 -9.29
CA GLU A 118 -1.39 35.16 -10.14
C GLU A 118 -1.38 34.80 -11.64
N HIS A 119 -0.90 33.60 -11.98
CA HIS A 119 -0.84 33.05 -13.33
C HIS A 119 -1.79 31.85 -13.48
N PRO A 120 -2.15 31.45 -14.73
CA PRO A 120 -2.88 30.21 -14.94
C PRO A 120 -2.12 29.00 -14.38
N ILE A 121 -2.71 28.34 -13.39
CA ILE A 121 -2.12 27.21 -12.68
C ILE A 121 -2.24 25.97 -13.58
N GLN A 122 -1.14 25.24 -13.74
CA GLN A 122 -1.12 23.94 -14.39
C GLN A 122 -1.36 22.82 -13.37
N LEU A 123 -2.30 21.93 -13.67
CA LEU A 123 -2.71 20.82 -12.82
C LEU A 123 -3.01 19.59 -13.67
N ASP A 124 -3.02 18.42 -13.04
CA ASP A 124 -3.45 17.21 -13.72
C ASP A 124 -4.98 17.17 -13.88
N PRO A 125 -5.48 16.57 -14.96
CA PRO A 125 -6.90 16.33 -15.18
C PRO A 125 -7.58 15.57 -14.04
N GLY A 126 -8.90 15.75 -13.91
CA GLY A 126 -9.74 15.11 -12.91
C GLY A 126 -10.33 16.08 -11.89
N GLU A 127 -10.81 15.54 -10.78
CA GLU A 127 -11.35 16.32 -9.67
C GLU A 127 -10.23 16.90 -8.82
N ARG A 128 -10.24 18.23 -8.64
CA ARG A 128 -9.27 18.95 -7.80
C ARG A 128 -9.99 19.76 -6.74
N LEU A 129 -9.41 19.83 -5.55
CA LEU A 129 -9.96 20.59 -4.44
C LEU A 129 -9.15 21.86 -4.20
N PHE A 130 -9.79 23.01 -4.40
CA PHE A 130 -9.23 24.30 -4.04
C PHE A 130 -9.77 24.76 -2.69
N ARG A 131 -8.89 25.21 -1.80
CA ARG A 131 -9.27 25.80 -0.51
C ARG A 131 -8.67 27.19 -0.40
N PHE A 132 -9.52 28.17 -0.12
CA PHE A 132 -9.17 29.58 -0.05
C PHE A 132 -9.35 30.05 1.39
N VAL A 133 -8.35 30.72 1.93
CA VAL A 133 -8.36 31.27 3.29
C VAL A 133 -8.11 32.77 3.23
N HIS A 134 -9.05 33.54 3.76
CA HIS A 134 -8.95 35.01 3.84
C HIS A 134 -9.54 35.49 5.17
N ARG A 135 -8.74 36.18 6.00
CA ARG A 135 -9.17 36.76 7.30
C ARG A 135 -9.97 35.79 8.19
N GLY A 136 -9.54 34.52 8.23
CA GLY A 136 -10.19 33.46 9.01
C GLY A 136 -11.42 32.83 8.35
N GLN A 137 -11.91 33.38 7.23
CA GLN A 137 -12.93 32.72 6.41
C GLN A 137 -12.27 31.67 5.51
N VAL A 138 -12.88 30.48 5.44
CA VAL A 138 -12.43 29.37 4.61
C VAL A 138 -13.52 29.03 3.59
N ILE A 139 -13.14 28.90 2.32
CA ILE A 139 -14.03 28.46 1.24
C ILE A 139 -13.37 27.29 0.52
N GLU A 140 -14.07 26.18 0.39
CA GLU A 140 -13.64 25.03 -0.41
C GLU A 140 -14.45 24.94 -1.72
N ARG A 141 -13.77 24.57 -2.80
CA ARG A 141 -14.33 24.41 -4.14
C ARG A 141 -13.73 23.21 -4.85
N GLY A 142 -14.55 22.19 -5.09
CA GLY A 142 -14.23 21.12 -6.02
C GLY A 142 -14.34 21.60 -7.46
N LEU A 143 -13.39 21.20 -8.29
CA LEU A 143 -13.35 21.54 -9.70
C LEU A 143 -12.96 20.29 -10.50
N TRP A 144 -13.89 19.78 -11.31
CA TRP A 144 -13.57 18.76 -12.30
C TRP A 144 -12.95 19.42 -13.53
N VAL A 145 -11.70 19.13 -13.85
CA VAL A 145 -10.96 19.73 -14.97
C VAL A 145 -10.68 18.67 -16.03
N ARG A 146 -10.94 18.99 -17.30
CA ARG A 146 -10.74 18.05 -18.42
C ARG A 146 -9.35 18.18 -19.01
N GLU A 147 -8.86 17.11 -19.65
CA GLU A 147 -7.63 17.15 -20.42
C GLU A 147 -7.71 18.23 -21.51
N GLY A 148 -6.65 19.02 -21.65
CA GLY A 148 -6.51 20.11 -22.63
C GLY A 148 -7.38 21.34 -22.32
N GLU A 149 -8.14 21.36 -21.23
CA GLU A 149 -8.97 22.51 -20.86
C GLU A 149 -8.10 23.68 -20.38
N ARG A 150 -7.94 24.69 -21.22
CA ARG A 150 -7.07 25.85 -20.93
C ARG A 150 -7.84 27.09 -20.46
N ASN A 151 -7.19 27.87 -19.61
CA ASN A 151 -7.66 29.15 -19.10
C ASN A 151 -9.06 29.11 -18.46
N ARG A 152 -9.39 28.01 -17.77
CA ARG A 152 -10.66 27.91 -17.07
C ARG A 152 -10.66 28.81 -15.85
N THR A 153 -11.60 29.74 -15.75
CA THR A 153 -11.68 30.64 -14.60
C THR A 153 -12.50 30.05 -13.45
N LEU A 154 -11.89 29.91 -12.27
CA LEU A 154 -12.58 29.61 -11.01
C LEU A 154 -12.80 30.92 -10.24
N LYS A 155 -14.07 31.35 -10.15
CA LYS A 155 -14.46 32.55 -9.42
C LYS A 155 -14.84 32.20 -7.97
N VAL A 156 -14.28 32.93 -7.01
CA VAL A 156 -14.55 32.78 -5.57
C VAL A 156 -14.86 34.15 -4.98
N ALA A 157 -15.92 34.24 -4.18
CA ALA A 157 -16.34 35.48 -3.54
C ALA A 157 -16.35 35.32 -2.01
N PHE A 158 -15.61 36.17 -1.30
CA PHE A 158 -15.64 36.33 0.16
C PHE A 158 -16.68 37.37 0.56
N GLY A 159 -17.21 37.35 1.79
CA GLY A 159 -18.13 38.39 2.28
C GLY A 159 -19.60 38.27 1.87
N GLY A 160 -20.02 37.16 1.25
CA GLY A 160 -21.43 36.77 1.21
C GLY A 160 -21.82 36.01 2.49
N ALA A 161 -23.07 36.13 2.94
CA ALA A 161 -23.65 35.37 4.06
C ALA A 161 -23.79 33.84 3.79
N TYR A 162 -22.84 33.26 3.06
CA TYR A 162 -22.78 31.86 2.63
C TYR A 162 -21.36 31.30 2.78
N GLY A 163 -20.74 31.59 3.93
CA GLY A 163 -19.47 30.98 4.37
C GLY A 163 -19.64 29.74 5.24
N SER A 164 -20.85 29.18 5.31
CA SER A 164 -21.13 27.92 6.01
C SER A 164 -21.93 26.99 5.09
N THR A 165 -21.25 26.35 4.14
CA THR A 165 -21.63 24.97 3.81
C THR A 165 -21.06 24.08 4.92
N GLU A 166 -21.61 24.27 6.11
CA GLU A 166 -21.75 23.20 7.07
C GLU A 166 -22.51 22.10 6.33
N THR A 167 -21.86 20.97 6.15
CA THR A 167 -22.47 19.74 5.63
C THR A 167 -23.63 19.38 6.54
N LYS A 168 -24.80 19.95 6.25
CA LYS A 168 -26.08 19.48 6.75
C LYS A 168 -26.27 18.12 6.10
N LYS A 169 -25.84 17.07 6.81
CA LYS A 169 -26.26 15.69 6.60
C LYS A 169 -27.77 15.66 6.82
N THR A 170 -28.51 16.01 5.77
CA THR A 170 -29.93 15.71 5.64
C THR A 170 -29.97 14.21 5.33
N GLU A 171 -30.12 13.43 6.39
CA GLU A 171 -30.62 12.06 6.32
C GLU A 171 -32.08 12.16 5.82
N ASP A 172 -32.24 12.23 4.50
CA ASP A 172 -33.48 11.84 3.83
C ASP A 172 -33.20 10.51 3.14
N GLU A 173 -33.73 9.47 3.75
CA GLU A 173 -33.74 8.09 3.31
C GLU A 173 -34.51 7.93 2.00
N PRO A 174 -33.92 7.31 0.96
CA PRO A 174 -34.67 6.55 -0.02
C PRO A 174 -34.33 5.07 0.14
N THR A 175 -35.28 4.34 0.70
CA THR A 175 -35.29 2.89 0.78
C THR A 175 -35.10 2.26 -0.62
N LYS A 176 -34.03 1.47 -0.80
CA LYS A 176 -34.01 0.35 -1.75
C LYS A 176 -33.01 -0.73 -1.34
N PRO A 177 -33.28 -2.02 -1.63
CA PRO A 177 -32.76 -3.16 -0.92
C PRO A 177 -31.35 -3.55 -1.38
N ALA A 178 -30.46 -3.75 -0.42
CA ALA A 178 -29.18 -4.42 -0.65
C ALA A 178 -29.32 -5.90 -0.26
N SER A 179 -29.31 -6.74 -1.29
CA SER A 179 -28.91 -8.13 -1.17
C SER A 179 -27.39 -8.19 -1.22
N SER A 180 -26.84 -9.02 -0.34
CA SER A 180 -25.53 -9.67 -0.41
C SER A 180 -24.30 -8.77 -0.32
N ASP A 181 -23.85 -8.54 0.92
CA ASP A 181 -22.43 -8.35 1.21
C ASP A 181 -21.92 -9.49 2.08
N VAL A 182 -20.81 -10.05 1.61
CA VAL A 182 -20.02 -11.10 2.24
C VAL A 182 -19.31 -10.46 3.43
N GLY A 183 -19.66 -10.92 4.63
CA GLY A 183 -19.08 -10.44 5.88
C GLY A 183 -17.57 -10.69 5.94
N ALA A 184 -16.78 -9.63 5.75
CA ALA A 184 -15.43 -9.55 6.29
C ALA A 184 -15.55 -9.33 7.80
N VAL A 185 -15.49 -10.43 8.55
CA VAL A 185 -15.41 -10.41 10.01
C VAL A 185 -14.00 -9.96 10.40
N ALA A 186 -13.88 -8.73 10.88
CA ALA A 186 -12.76 -8.33 11.74
C ALA A 186 -13.09 -8.75 13.18
N PRO A 187 -12.25 -9.53 13.89
CA PRO A 187 -12.49 -9.82 15.30
C PRO A 187 -12.01 -8.65 16.18
N ASP A 188 -12.91 -8.21 17.05
CA ASP A 188 -12.72 -7.25 18.15
C ASP A 188 -11.70 -7.79 19.18
N PRO A 189 -10.76 -6.99 19.73
CA PRO A 189 -9.85 -7.45 20.76
C PRO A 189 -10.45 -7.35 22.16
N GLY A 190 -10.77 -8.50 22.77
CA GLY A 190 -10.82 -8.65 24.22
C GLY A 190 -11.35 -10.01 24.69
N PRO A 191 -11.23 -10.37 25.98
CA PRO A 191 -10.29 -9.94 27.02
C PRO A 191 -9.28 -11.05 27.40
N GLU A 192 -8.32 -10.68 28.23
CA GLU A 192 -7.31 -11.55 28.83
C GLU A 192 -7.92 -12.71 29.66
N SER A 193 -7.17 -13.84 29.75
CA SER A 193 -7.34 -14.99 30.67
C SER A 193 -7.75 -16.33 30.05
N SER A 194 -6.73 -17.14 29.75
CA SER A 194 -6.52 -18.56 30.14
C SER A 194 -5.83 -19.34 29.02
N SER A 195 -4.74 -20.02 29.39
CA SER A 195 -3.69 -20.59 28.52
C SER A 195 -4.10 -21.84 27.73
N SER A 196 -5.30 -21.87 27.13
CA SER A 196 -5.87 -23.06 26.48
C SER A 196 -6.25 -22.88 25.00
N TRP A 197 -6.06 -21.68 24.40
CA TRP A 197 -6.45 -21.40 23.00
C TRP A 197 -5.28 -21.24 22.00
N GLN A 198 -4.04 -21.42 22.43
CA GLN A 198 -2.86 -21.25 21.55
C GLN A 198 -2.71 -22.38 20.53
N GLN A 199 -3.20 -23.60 20.83
CA GLN A 199 -3.08 -24.76 19.94
C GLN A 199 -3.90 -24.64 18.63
N PRO A 200 -5.22 -24.32 18.64
CA PRO A 200 -5.97 -24.18 17.38
C PRO A 200 -5.46 -23.03 16.50
N LEU A 201 -4.91 -21.97 17.09
CA LEU A 201 -4.40 -20.81 16.37
C LEU A 201 -3.10 -21.12 15.60
N GLY A 202 -2.19 -21.90 16.20
CA GLY A 202 -0.94 -22.33 15.54
C GLY A 202 -1.19 -23.18 14.30
N PHE A 203 -2.07 -24.18 14.41
CA PHE A 203 -2.44 -25.02 13.26
C PHE A 203 -3.19 -24.23 12.17
N GLY A 204 -4.04 -23.28 12.55
CA GLY A 204 -4.72 -22.40 11.60
C GLY A 204 -3.76 -21.57 10.75
N LEU A 205 -2.73 -20.97 11.36
CA LEU A 205 -1.73 -20.16 10.66
C LEU A 205 -0.82 -21.00 9.76
N VAL A 206 -0.43 -22.20 10.20
CA VAL A 206 0.34 -23.13 9.35
C VAL A 206 -0.50 -23.59 8.16
N GLY A 207 -1.78 -23.91 8.37
CA GLY A 207 -2.70 -24.31 7.29
C GLY A 207 -2.97 -23.21 6.26
N ALA A 208 -3.16 -21.96 6.70
CA ALA A 208 -3.29 -20.83 5.79
C ALA A 208 -1.99 -20.59 4.98
N GLY A 209 -0.83 -20.77 5.63
CA GLY A 209 0.47 -20.62 4.98
C GLY A 209 0.71 -21.61 3.84
N THR A 210 0.33 -22.88 4.00
CA THR A 210 0.51 -23.91 2.95
C THR A 210 -0.37 -23.65 1.73
N LEU A 211 -1.59 -23.15 1.93
CA LEU A 211 -2.47 -22.73 0.82
C LEU A 211 -1.85 -21.58 0.02
N GLY A 212 -1.31 -20.57 0.71
CA GLY A 212 -0.61 -19.45 0.06
C GLY A 212 0.58 -19.90 -0.78
N LEU A 213 1.41 -20.82 -0.25
CA LEU A 213 2.55 -21.39 -0.97
C LEU A 213 2.11 -22.22 -2.19
N ALA A 214 1.03 -23.01 -2.07
CA ALA A 214 0.50 -23.78 -3.19
C ALA A 214 -0.01 -22.88 -4.33
N SER A 215 -0.72 -21.80 -3.99
CA SER A 215 -1.16 -20.80 -4.96
C SER A 215 0.03 -20.09 -5.62
N ALA A 216 1.05 -19.71 -4.85
CA ALA A 216 2.27 -19.09 -5.38
C ALA A 216 2.97 -20.01 -6.41
N LEU A 217 3.16 -21.28 -6.07
CA LEU A 217 3.75 -22.26 -6.98
C LEU A 217 2.94 -22.41 -8.28
N TYR A 218 1.61 -22.51 -8.18
CA TYR A 218 0.75 -22.64 -9.35
C TYR A 218 0.85 -21.42 -10.28
N PHE A 219 0.65 -20.22 -9.73
CA PHE A 219 0.66 -18.99 -10.53
C PHE A 219 2.05 -18.66 -11.06
N GLY A 220 3.12 -18.91 -10.29
CA GLY A 220 4.49 -18.71 -10.73
C GLY A 220 4.88 -19.63 -11.90
N LEU A 221 4.53 -20.92 -11.83
CA LEU A 221 4.79 -21.85 -12.94
C LEU A 221 3.97 -21.50 -14.19
N SER A 222 2.70 -21.12 -14.02
CA SER A 222 1.85 -20.69 -15.14
C SER A 222 2.32 -19.37 -15.77
N ALA A 223 2.83 -18.43 -14.97
CA ALA A 223 3.39 -17.18 -15.47
C ALA A 223 4.67 -17.44 -16.28
N ARG A 224 5.56 -18.30 -15.76
CA ARG A 224 6.79 -18.71 -16.46
C ARG A 224 6.54 -19.44 -17.77
N SER A 225 5.49 -20.26 -17.85
CA SER A 225 5.13 -20.92 -19.12
C SER A 225 4.66 -19.90 -20.16
N GLN A 226 3.79 -18.95 -19.77
CA GLN A 226 3.37 -17.86 -20.66
C GLN A 226 4.55 -16.97 -21.08
N GLU A 227 5.48 -16.71 -20.17
CA GLU A 227 6.69 -15.95 -20.52
C GLU A 227 7.50 -16.64 -21.63
N SER A 228 7.66 -17.97 -21.56
CA SER A 228 8.27 -18.75 -22.64
C SER A 228 7.47 -18.65 -23.94
N ASP A 229 6.14 -18.83 -23.86
CA ASP A 229 5.26 -18.76 -25.03
C ASP A 229 5.32 -17.38 -25.71
N LEU A 230 5.34 -16.29 -24.93
CA LEU A 230 5.47 -14.92 -25.44
C LEU A 230 6.86 -14.67 -26.03
N THR A 231 7.90 -15.24 -25.43
CA THR A 231 9.27 -15.14 -25.94
C THR A 231 9.40 -15.80 -27.31
N ASP A 232 8.77 -16.96 -27.51
CA ASP A 232 8.85 -17.73 -28.74
C ASP A 232 7.93 -17.20 -29.86
N SER A 233 6.83 -16.51 -29.51
CA SER A 233 5.81 -16.09 -30.47
C SER A 233 5.89 -14.62 -30.89
N CYS A 234 6.15 -13.70 -29.97
CA CYS A 234 5.97 -12.26 -30.21
C CYS A 234 7.14 -11.37 -29.77
N ALA A 235 8.09 -11.88 -29.00
CA ALA A 235 9.20 -11.05 -28.55
C ALA A 235 10.04 -10.54 -29.75
N PRO A 236 10.46 -9.26 -29.77
CA PRO A 236 10.33 -8.25 -28.70
C PRO A 236 9.13 -7.30 -28.79
N HIS A 237 8.15 -7.53 -29.69
CA HIS A 237 7.03 -6.61 -29.97
C HIS A 237 5.66 -7.20 -29.60
N CYS A 238 5.53 -7.68 -28.36
CA CYS A 238 4.28 -8.29 -27.88
C CYS A 238 3.17 -7.27 -27.59
N ALA A 239 1.91 -7.70 -27.74
CA ALA A 239 0.75 -6.88 -27.41
C ALA A 239 0.64 -6.64 -25.89
N ALA A 240 0.31 -5.41 -25.48
CA ALA A 240 0.27 -5.01 -24.07
C ALA A 240 -0.67 -5.89 -23.21
N VAL A 241 -1.80 -6.33 -23.76
CA VAL A 241 -2.79 -7.16 -23.06
C VAL A 241 -2.25 -8.55 -22.67
N GLU A 242 -1.37 -9.13 -23.49
CA GLU A 242 -0.79 -10.45 -23.26
C GLU A 242 0.29 -10.38 -22.19
N VAL A 243 1.12 -9.32 -22.23
CA VAL A 243 2.14 -9.04 -21.22
C VAL A 243 1.50 -8.74 -19.85
N ASP A 244 0.40 -7.99 -19.82
CA ASP A 244 -0.30 -7.64 -18.57
C ASP A 244 -0.92 -8.85 -17.86
N SER A 245 -1.42 -9.82 -18.63
CA SER A 245 -1.94 -11.07 -18.09
C SER A 245 -0.84 -11.88 -17.38
N MET A 246 0.36 -11.93 -17.98
CA MET A 246 1.53 -12.59 -17.40
C MET A 246 2.02 -11.86 -16.13
N ARG A 247 2.15 -10.53 -16.19
CA ARG A 247 2.55 -9.71 -15.02
C ARG A 247 1.60 -9.87 -13.84
N ARG A 248 0.29 -9.87 -14.09
CA ARG A 248 -0.72 -10.07 -13.04
C ARG A 248 -0.55 -11.43 -12.33
N LYS A 249 -0.20 -12.49 -13.06
CA LYS A 249 0.04 -13.82 -12.48
C LYS A 249 1.30 -13.86 -11.62
N TYR A 250 2.39 -13.21 -12.05
CA TYR A 250 3.58 -13.04 -11.20
C TYR A 250 3.28 -12.25 -9.93
N LEU A 251 2.51 -11.16 -10.03
CA LEU A 251 2.12 -10.37 -8.86
C LEU A 251 1.32 -11.20 -7.85
N ILE A 252 0.33 -11.98 -8.30
CA ILE A 252 -0.44 -12.89 -7.43
C ILE A 252 0.48 -13.92 -6.77
N SER A 253 1.45 -14.46 -7.52
CA SER A 253 2.43 -15.41 -7.01
C SER A 253 3.27 -14.81 -5.87
N ASP A 254 3.85 -13.63 -6.08
CA ASP A 254 4.78 -13.01 -5.12
C ASP A 254 4.08 -12.58 -3.82
N VAL A 255 2.86 -12.03 -3.92
CA VAL A 255 2.05 -11.68 -2.74
C VAL A 255 1.67 -12.94 -1.95
N SER A 256 1.26 -14.01 -2.65
CA SER A 256 0.90 -15.29 -2.00
C SER A 256 2.11 -15.95 -1.33
N LEU A 257 3.29 -15.85 -1.95
CA LEU A 257 4.53 -16.37 -1.41
C LEU A 257 4.92 -15.63 -0.13
N GLY A 258 4.88 -14.30 -0.14
CA GLY A 258 5.20 -13.47 1.02
C GLY A 258 4.29 -13.75 2.21
N LEU A 259 2.97 -13.78 1.98
CA LEU A 259 1.99 -14.11 3.02
C LEU A 259 2.14 -15.55 3.52
N GLY A 260 2.39 -16.50 2.62
CA GLY A 260 2.60 -17.91 2.96
C GLY A 260 3.80 -18.13 3.88
N ILE A 261 4.95 -17.51 3.55
CA ILE A 261 6.18 -17.57 4.36
C ILE A 261 5.96 -16.90 5.72
N LEU A 262 5.36 -15.70 5.75
CA LEU A 262 5.12 -14.98 6.99
C LEU A 262 4.19 -15.76 7.93
N SER A 263 3.06 -16.27 7.42
CA SER A 263 2.12 -17.05 8.23
C SER A 263 2.72 -18.38 8.71
N GLY A 264 3.44 -19.08 7.83
CA GLY A 264 4.07 -20.36 8.15
C GLY A 264 5.17 -20.23 9.21
N THR A 265 5.99 -19.18 9.14
CA THR A 265 7.05 -18.93 10.12
C THR A 265 6.48 -18.59 11.50
N ILE A 266 5.47 -17.72 11.58
CA ILE A 266 4.80 -17.37 12.84
C ILE A 266 4.07 -18.57 13.44
N GLY A 267 3.30 -19.31 12.63
CA GLY A 267 2.58 -20.49 13.08
C GLY A 267 3.50 -21.61 13.55
N GLY A 268 4.59 -21.87 12.80
CA GLY A 268 5.62 -22.84 13.18
C GLY A 268 6.34 -22.45 14.47
N TRP A 269 6.68 -21.17 14.63
CA TRP A 269 7.30 -20.66 15.85
C TRP A 269 6.39 -20.81 17.08
N LEU A 270 5.09 -20.53 16.93
CA LEU A 270 4.11 -20.68 18.00
C LEU A 270 3.94 -22.14 18.44
N LEU A 271 3.95 -23.08 17.48
CA LEU A 271 3.89 -24.52 17.77
C LEU A 271 5.17 -25.03 18.44
N LEU A 272 6.34 -24.53 18.04
CA LEU A 272 7.64 -24.94 18.62
C LEU A 272 7.91 -24.33 20.00
N SER A 273 7.31 -23.18 20.31
CA SER A 273 7.48 -22.48 21.59
C SER A 273 6.47 -22.91 22.66
N TYR A 274 5.62 -23.90 22.37
CA TYR A 274 4.63 -24.41 23.31
C TYR A 274 5.28 -25.37 24.31
N GLU A 275 5.49 -24.92 25.55
CA GLU A 275 5.85 -25.78 26.67
C GLU A 275 4.58 -26.37 27.29
N GLU A 276 4.52 -27.70 27.42
CA GLU A 276 3.36 -28.36 28.02
C GLU A 276 3.19 -27.87 29.48
N PRO A 277 1.98 -27.42 29.89
CA PRO A 277 1.75 -27.07 31.27
C PRO A 277 1.94 -28.34 32.11
N THR A 278 2.98 -28.35 32.95
CA THR A 278 3.24 -29.45 33.88
C THR A 278 1.98 -29.65 34.72
N LYS A 279 1.31 -30.80 34.56
CA LYS A 279 0.16 -31.17 35.39
C LYS A 279 0.56 -31.03 36.86
N SER A 280 0.06 -30.00 37.53
CA SER A 280 0.21 -29.83 38.97
C SER A 280 -0.52 -30.97 39.65
N SER A 281 0.20 -32.01 40.06
CA SER A 281 -0.33 -33.05 40.95
C SER A 281 -0.68 -32.39 42.28
N GLN A 282 -1.96 -32.09 42.50
CA GLN A 282 -2.43 -31.56 43.77
C GLN A 282 -2.55 -32.73 44.76
N SER A 283 -1.56 -32.87 45.65
CA SER A 283 -1.67 -33.69 46.84
C SER A 283 -2.27 -32.85 47.97
N TRP A 284 -3.30 -33.36 48.64
CA TRP A 284 -3.91 -32.71 49.79
C TRP A 284 -3.71 -33.60 51.02
N VAL A 285 -3.39 -32.96 52.14
CA VAL A 285 -3.16 -33.62 53.43
C VAL A 285 -4.39 -33.38 54.29
N LEU A 286 -5.10 -34.45 54.63
CA LEU A 286 -6.19 -34.38 55.58
C LEU A 286 -5.68 -34.72 56.97
N VAL A 287 -6.02 -33.87 57.93
CA VAL A 287 -5.81 -34.12 59.36
C VAL A 287 -7.17 -34.17 60.04
N GLY A 288 -7.49 -35.30 60.67
CA GLY A 288 -8.76 -35.50 61.34
C GLY A 288 -8.58 -36.08 62.74
N PRO A 289 -9.43 -35.72 63.72
CA PRO A 289 -9.42 -36.33 65.03
C PRO A 289 -9.94 -37.77 64.96
N THR A 290 -9.38 -38.64 65.76
CA THR A 290 -9.85 -40.01 66.00
C THR A 290 -10.12 -40.19 67.48
N THR A 291 -10.86 -41.23 67.85
CA THR A 291 -11.16 -41.53 69.26
C THR A 291 -9.92 -41.79 70.12
N ALA A 292 -8.75 -42.00 69.51
CA ALA A 292 -7.45 -42.20 70.17
C ALA A 292 -6.42 -41.09 69.89
N GLY A 293 -6.78 -39.99 69.20
CA GLY A 293 -5.84 -38.89 68.90
C GLY A 293 -6.16 -38.13 67.61
N ALA A 294 -5.15 -37.89 66.77
CA ALA A 294 -5.32 -37.34 65.43
C ALA A 294 -4.63 -38.24 64.40
N ALA A 295 -5.21 -38.37 63.22
CA ALA A 295 -4.63 -39.10 62.09
C ALA A 295 -4.37 -38.14 60.93
N ILE A 296 -3.26 -38.34 60.24
CA ILE A 296 -2.88 -37.62 59.02
C ILE A 296 -2.88 -38.61 57.85
N SER A 297 -3.66 -38.32 56.83
CA SER A 297 -3.69 -39.10 55.58
C SER A 297 -3.37 -38.20 54.41
N VAL A 298 -2.44 -38.64 53.56
CA VAL A 298 -2.11 -37.96 52.30
C VAL A 298 -2.82 -38.70 51.18
N VAL A 299 -3.68 -37.99 50.44
CA VAL A 299 -4.37 -38.55 49.27
C VAL A 299 -3.90 -37.78 48.04
N GLY A 300 -3.43 -38.52 47.04
CA GLY A 300 -3.01 -37.98 45.76
C GLY A 300 -3.67 -38.74 44.62
N ALA A 301 -3.99 -38.03 43.53
CA ALA A 301 -4.20 -38.64 42.23
C ALA A 301 -2.85 -38.69 41.52
N PHE A 302 -2.34 -39.90 41.31
CA PHE A 302 -1.14 -40.16 40.51
C PHE A 302 -1.52 -40.29 39.04
#